data_AF-A0A938YVL5-F1
#
_entry.id   AF-A0A938YVL5-F1
#
_cell.length_a   1.000
_cell.length_b   1.000
_cell.length_c   1.000
_cell.angle_alpha   90.00
_cell.angle_beta   90.00
_cell.angle_gamma   90.00
#
_symmetry.space_group_name_H-M   'P 1'
#
loop_
_entity.id
_entity.type
_entity.pdbx_description
1 polymer ?
#
loop_
_entity_poly.entity_id
_entity_poly.type
_entity_poly.pdbx_seq_one_letter_code
_entity_poly.pdbx_strand_id
1 'polypeptide(L)'
;MNLRLRVSKNDDARDYSQGRYIRFAVVDLDKSKNYPANYVCMLPLQPRANGKVHNVFSELFGEESLELAKRLLNKALKTESDPEIKIEIEKRLKLLEPKPPVQGKCRICGKLFELERRRFKQRICQECRQKRYTSQK
;
A
#
# COMPACT_ATOMS: atom_id res chain seq x y z
N MET A 1 -8.46 -17.58 13.48
CA MET A 1 -7.88 -16.24 13.72
C MET A 1 -8.95 -15.20 13.50
N ASN A 2 -9.46 -14.66 14.61
CA ASN A 2 -10.40 -13.56 14.64
C ASN A 2 -9.61 -12.25 14.67
N LEU A 3 -9.08 -11.89 13.49
CA LEU A 3 -8.21 -10.74 13.33
C LEU A 3 -9.01 -9.43 13.27
N ARG A 4 -8.52 -8.43 14.01
CA ARG A 4 -9.01 -7.05 13.98
C ARG A 4 -7.86 -6.06 13.95
N LEU A 5 -8.17 -4.82 13.56
CA LEU A 5 -7.25 -3.71 13.71
C LEU A 5 -7.53 -2.98 15.02
N ARG A 6 -6.48 -2.82 15.82
CA ARG A 6 -6.42 -1.83 16.89
C ARG A 6 -5.67 -0.62 16.35
N VAL A 7 -6.32 0.52 16.36
CA VAL A 7 -5.71 1.79 15.93
C VAL A 7 -5.33 2.59 17.18
N SER A 8 -4.12 3.14 17.19
CA SER A 8 -3.67 4.03 18.25
C SER A 8 -3.17 5.34 17.66
N LYS A 9 -3.65 6.44 18.23
CA LYS A 9 -3.24 7.80 17.89
C LYS A 9 -2.30 8.30 18.99
N ASN A 10 -1.11 8.74 18.60
CA ASN A 10 -0.16 9.37 19.53
C ASN A 10 0.03 10.83 19.15
N ASP A 11 -0.36 11.72 20.05
CA ASP A 11 -0.28 13.17 19.87
C ASP A 11 1.03 13.76 20.45
N ASP A 12 1.73 13.02 21.31
CA ASP A 12 2.93 13.47 22.03
C ASP A 12 4.23 12.85 21.47
N ALA A 13 4.76 13.41 20.39
CA ALA A 13 6.18 13.31 20.07
C ALA A 13 6.84 14.62 20.47
N ARG A 14 7.27 14.73 21.74
CA ARG A 14 7.91 15.95 22.28
C ARG A 14 9.27 16.27 21.64
N ASP A 15 9.86 15.34 20.91
CA ASP A 15 11.19 15.50 20.32
C ASP A 15 11.13 15.35 18.79
N TYR A 16 11.20 16.50 18.13
CA TYR A 16 11.61 16.73 16.74
C TYR A 16 10.87 15.95 15.62
N SER A 17 10.01 16.71 14.90
CA SER A 17 9.76 16.65 13.44
C SER A 17 8.70 15.70 12.85
N GLN A 18 7.88 14.99 13.62
CA GLN A 18 6.71 14.29 13.05
C GLN A 18 5.45 14.51 13.90
N GLY A 19 4.58 15.41 13.44
CA GLY A 19 3.24 15.59 14.00
C GLY A 19 2.43 14.30 13.92
N ARG A 20 1.58 14.08 14.93
CA ARG A 20 0.53 13.03 15.05
C ARG A 20 0.73 11.79 14.16
N TYR A 21 1.14 10.68 14.76
CA TYR A 21 1.24 9.40 14.05
C TYR A 21 0.16 8.42 14.48
N ILE A 22 -0.53 7.86 13.50
CA ILE A 22 -1.56 6.82 13.68
C ILE A 22 -0.95 5.46 13.36
N ARG A 23 -0.99 4.55 14.33
CA ARG A 23 -0.46 3.18 14.22
C ARG A 23 -1.58 2.17 14.12
N PHE A 24 -1.36 1.14 13.31
CA PHE A 24 -2.31 0.07 13.05
C PHE A 24 -1.70 -1.25 13.49
N ALA A 25 -2.21 -1.82 14.58
CA ALA A 25 -1.80 -3.11 15.08
C ALA A 25 -2.85 -4.17 14.71
N VAL A 26 -2.40 -5.31 14.22
CA VAL A 26 -3.23 -6.49 14.00
C VAL A 26 -3.28 -7.27 15.31
N VAL A 27 -4.48 -7.53 15.78
CA VAL A 27 -4.75 -8.30 16.99
C VAL A 27 -5.60 -9.53 16.66
N ASP A 28 -5.38 -10.64 17.37
CA ASP A 28 -6.15 -11.88 17.23
C ASP A 28 -6.97 -12.14 18.50
N LEU A 29 -8.28 -11.96 18.40
CA LEU A 29 -9.18 -12.15 19.52
C LEU A 29 -9.32 -13.63 19.95
N ASP A 30 -8.89 -14.58 19.10
CA ASP A 30 -8.86 -15.99 19.46
C ASP A 30 -7.71 -16.28 20.45
N LYS A 31 -6.62 -15.50 20.42
CA LYS A 31 -5.48 -15.63 21.35
C LYS A 31 -5.77 -15.06 22.73
N SER A 32 -6.37 -13.87 22.78
CA SER A 32 -6.77 -13.21 24.02
C SER A 32 -7.80 -12.11 23.73
N LYS A 33 -8.62 -11.79 24.72
CA LYS A 33 -9.57 -10.68 24.64
C LYS A 33 -8.87 -9.32 24.75
N ASN A 34 -7.71 -9.26 25.41
CA ASN A 34 -7.08 -8.02 25.84
C ASN A 34 -5.71 -7.79 25.17
N TYR A 35 -5.45 -6.53 24.87
CA TYR A 35 -4.14 -6.05 24.42
C TYR A 35 -3.23 -5.82 25.65
N PRO A 36 -1.91 -6.09 25.59
CA PRO A 36 -1.14 -6.54 24.42
C PRO A 36 -1.10 -8.05 24.19
N ALA A 37 -1.74 -8.85 25.05
CA ALA A 37 -1.68 -10.32 24.95
C ALA A 37 -2.25 -10.90 23.64
N ASN A 38 -3.12 -10.15 22.96
CA ASN A 38 -3.67 -10.50 21.65
C ASN A 38 -2.95 -9.88 20.46
N TYR A 39 -1.82 -9.21 20.67
CA TYR A 39 -1.04 -8.62 19.59
C TYR A 39 -0.44 -9.69 18.66
N VAL A 40 -0.49 -9.42 17.36
CA VAL A 40 0.13 -10.28 16.34
C VAL A 40 1.29 -9.55 15.68
N CYS A 41 1.01 -8.44 14.99
CA CYS A 41 2.02 -7.67 14.28
C CYS A 41 1.49 -6.27 13.93
N MET A 42 2.37 -5.41 13.42
CA MET A 42 1.98 -4.11 12.85
C MET A 42 1.49 -4.29 11.42
N LEU A 43 0.41 -3.59 11.05
CA LEU A 43 -0.03 -3.49 9.67
C LEU A 43 0.85 -2.47 8.92
N PRO A 44 1.67 -2.90 7.94
CA PRO A 44 2.51 -1.99 7.17
C PRO A 44 1.64 -1.09 6.27
N LEU A 45 2.22 0.03 5.84
CA LEU A 45 1.57 0.94 4.88
C LEU A 45 1.35 0.27 3.50
N GLN A 46 2.28 -0.60 3.10
CA GLN A 46 2.22 -1.35 1.85
C GLN A 46 2.71 -2.79 2.09
N PRO A 47 1.82 -3.77 2.29
CA PRO A 47 2.18 -5.17 2.51
C PRO A 47 2.70 -5.89 1.24
N ARG A 48 3.26 -5.18 0.25
CA ARG A 48 3.59 -5.76 -1.06
C ARG A 48 4.71 -6.80 -0.99
N ALA A 49 4.46 -7.96 -1.59
CA ALA A 49 5.38 -9.08 -1.75
C ALA A 49 6.55 -8.86 -2.75
N ASN A 50 6.70 -7.66 -3.34
CA ASN A 50 7.72 -7.38 -4.37
C ASN A 50 9.12 -7.11 -3.78
N GLY A 51 9.58 -7.99 -2.89
CA GLY A 51 10.98 -8.24 -2.55
C GLY A 51 11.77 -7.16 -1.79
N LYS A 52 11.26 -5.92 -1.64
CA LYS A 52 12.04 -4.82 -1.02
C LYS A 52 11.65 -4.43 0.40
N VAL A 53 10.47 -4.81 0.90
CA VAL A 53 10.03 -4.44 2.25
C VAL A 53 9.65 -5.69 3.01
N HIS A 54 10.65 -6.28 3.65
CA HIS A 54 10.44 -7.37 4.60
C HIS A 54 9.68 -6.83 5.81
N ASN A 55 8.47 -7.33 6.04
CA ASN A 55 7.65 -6.94 7.17
C ASN A 55 6.96 -8.16 7.76
N VAL A 56 6.85 -8.19 9.09
CA VAL A 56 6.31 -9.33 9.84
C VAL A 56 4.91 -9.73 9.38
N PHE A 57 4.10 -8.76 8.96
CA PHE A 57 2.75 -9.03 8.46
C PHE A 57 2.77 -9.84 7.16
N SER A 58 3.61 -9.45 6.18
CA SER A 58 3.77 -10.20 4.93
C SER A 58 4.43 -11.58 5.15
N GLU A 59 5.31 -11.72 6.15
CA GLU A 59 5.87 -13.03 6.52
C GLU A 59 4.80 -13.96 7.10
N LEU A 60 3.93 -13.45 7.97
CA LEU A 60 2.89 -14.24 8.64
C LEU A 60 1.75 -14.65 7.71
N PHE A 61 1.36 -13.78 6.77
CA PHE A 61 0.17 -13.96 5.94
C PHE A 61 0.48 -14.19 4.46
N GLY A 62 1.75 -14.16 4.05
CA GLY A 62 2.19 -14.53 2.71
C GLY A 62 1.45 -13.80 1.58
N GLU A 63 0.97 -14.56 0.61
CA GLU A 63 0.26 -14.05 -0.58
C GLU A 63 -1.09 -13.39 -0.25
N GLU A 64 -1.76 -13.85 0.81
CA GLU A 64 -3.05 -13.31 1.25
C GLU A 64 -2.93 -11.96 1.96
N SER A 65 -1.70 -11.54 2.29
CA SER A 65 -1.43 -10.32 3.07
C SER A 65 -2.13 -9.08 2.51
N LEU A 66 -2.13 -8.88 1.18
CA LEU A 66 -2.78 -7.73 0.55
C LEU A 66 -4.31 -7.75 0.72
N GLU A 67 -4.94 -8.90 0.48
CA GLU A 67 -6.38 -9.06 0.61
C GLU A 67 -6.81 -8.96 2.08
N LEU A 68 -6.05 -9.58 2.98
CA LEU A 68 -6.26 -9.50 4.41
C LEU A 68 -6.17 -8.06 4.91
N ALA A 69 -5.16 -7.30 4.48
CA ALA A 69 -5.01 -5.89 4.82
C ALA A 69 -6.22 -5.07 4.39
N LYS A 70 -6.71 -5.25 3.16
CA LYS A 70 -7.93 -4.59 2.66
C LYS A 70 -9.16 -4.96 3.51
N ARG A 71 -9.34 -6.25 3.82
CA ARG A 71 -10.45 -6.72 4.64
C ARG A 71 -10.42 -6.12 6.04
N LEU A 72 -9.23 -6.09 6.66
CA LEU A 72 -9.02 -5.50 7.98
C LEU A 72 -9.32 -4.00 8.00
N LEU A 73 -8.80 -3.25 7.02
CA LEU A 73 -9.05 -1.81 6.89
C LEU A 73 -10.53 -1.50 6.63
N ASN A 74 -11.19 -2.23 5.73
CA ASN A 74 -12.62 -2.06 5.46
C ASN A 74 -13.49 -2.37 6.67
N LYS A 75 -13.14 -3.40 7.45
CA LYS A 75 -13.85 -3.70 8.71
C LYS A 75 -13.66 -2.57 9.72
N ALA A 76 -12.43 -2.09 9.90
CA ALA A 76 -12.13 -0.99 10.81
C ALA A 76 -12.87 0.29 10.41
N LEU A 77 -12.91 0.63 9.11
CA LEU A 77 -13.59 1.82 8.59
C LEU A 77 -15.09 1.86 8.97
N LYS A 78 -15.75 0.70 8.95
CA LYS A 78 -17.18 0.57 9.30
C LYS A 78 -17.46 0.79 10.79
N THR A 79 -16.52 0.42 11.65
CA THR A 79 -16.70 0.46 13.11
C THR A 79 -16.08 1.69 13.77
N GLU A 80 -15.13 2.34 13.11
CA GLU A 80 -14.43 3.50 13.65
C GLU A 80 -15.38 4.69 13.80
N SER A 81 -15.17 5.50 14.83
CA SER A 81 -15.91 6.74 15.06
C SER A 81 -15.03 7.96 14.91
N ASP A 82 -13.73 7.85 15.17
CA ASP A 82 -12.78 8.96 15.05
C ASP A 82 -12.57 9.36 13.57
N PRO A 83 -12.88 10.62 13.19
CA PRO A 83 -12.78 11.08 11.81
C PRO A 83 -11.33 11.13 11.30
N GLU A 84 -10.35 11.44 12.14
CA GLU A 84 -8.94 11.44 11.73
C GLU A 84 -8.46 10.03 11.42
N ILE A 85 -8.88 9.04 12.22
CA ILE A 85 -8.57 7.64 11.97
C ILE A 85 -9.25 7.15 10.70
N LYS A 86 -10.53 7.51 10.46
CA LYS A 86 -11.22 7.17 9.20
C LYS A 86 -10.48 7.69 7.97
N ILE A 87 -10.08 8.96 7.99
CA ILE A 87 -9.33 9.58 6.90
C ILE A 87 -8.02 8.81 6.64
N GLU A 88 -7.31 8.40 7.70
CA GLU A 88 -6.09 7.63 7.56
C GLU A 88 -6.36 6.21 7.01
N ILE A 89 -7.42 5.53 7.45
CA ILE A 89 -7.83 4.23 6.91
C ILE A 89 -8.13 4.34 5.41
N GLU A 90 -8.88 5.36 5.00
CA GLU A 90 -9.22 5.61 3.59
C GLU A 90 -7.97 5.90 2.75
N LYS A 91 -7.04 6.73 3.27
CA LYS A 91 -5.75 6.98 2.61
C LYS A 91 -4.99 5.68 2.40
N ARG A 92 -4.93 4.81 3.40
CA ARG A 92 -4.26 3.52 3.29
C ARG A 92 -4.93 2.60 2.28
N LEU A 93 -6.26 2.51 2.27
CA LEU A 93 -7.01 1.74 1.26
C LEU A 93 -6.66 2.19 -0.16
N LYS A 94 -6.63 3.50 -0.43
CA LYS A 94 -6.22 4.06 -1.73
C LYS A 94 -4.78 3.70 -2.13
N LEU A 95 -3.87 3.56 -1.17
CA LEU A 95 -2.49 3.13 -1.45
C LEU A 95 -2.38 1.64 -1.82
N LEU A 96 -3.32 0.82 -1.36
CA LEU A 96 -3.40 -0.61 -1.70
C LEU A 96 -4.03 -0.86 -3.07
N GLU A 97 -4.71 0.13 -3.66
CA GLU A 97 -5.27 0.02 -4.99
C GLU A 97 -4.17 0.01 -6.06
N PRO A 98 -4.32 -0.80 -7.12
CA PRO A 98 -3.42 -0.75 -8.26
C PRO A 98 -3.55 0.63 -8.90
N LYS A 99 -2.49 1.44 -8.78
CA LYS A 99 -2.46 2.76 -9.43
C LYS A 99 -2.67 2.59 -10.94
N PRO A 100 -3.53 3.40 -11.59
CA PRO A 100 -3.89 3.24 -12.99
C PRO A 100 -2.71 3.44 -13.95
N PRO A 101 -2.64 2.70 -15.07
CA PRO A 101 -1.58 2.86 -16.06
C PRO A 101 -1.50 4.33 -16.52
N VAL A 102 -0.28 4.88 -16.56
CA VAL A 102 -0.10 6.26 -17.02
C VAL A 102 0.00 6.21 -18.54
N GLN A 103 -0.93 6.85 -19.23
CA GLN A 103 -0.87 6.92 -20.69
C GLN A 103 -0.07 8.15 -21.15
N GLY A 104 0.67 8.01 -22.24
CA GLY A 104 1.44 9.08 -22.85
C GLY A 104 1.39 9.02 -24.37
N LYS A 105 1.64 10.16 -25.02
CA LYS A 105 1.68 10.26 -26.48
C LYS A 105 3.08 9.94 -27.00
N CYS A 106 3.18 9.04 -27.98
CA CYS A 106 4.44 8.73 -28.64
C CYS A 106 4.92 9.94 -29.45
N ARG A 107 6.19 10.33 -29.28
CA ARG A 107 6.81 11.45 -30.03
C ARG A 107 6.94 11.18 -31.53
N ILE A 108 6.96 9.91 -31.95
CA ILE A 108 7.18 9.53 -33.36
C ILE A 108 5.85 9.34 -34.08
N CYS A 109 4.99 8.45 -33.62
CA CYS A 109 3.74 8.12 -34.30
C CYS A 109 2.51 8.83 -33.74
N GLY A 110 2.63 9.59 -32.64
CA GLY A 110 1.51 10.29 -32.03
C GLY A 110 0.47 9.39 -31.35
N LYS A 111 0.61 8.05 -31.38
CA LYS A 111 -0.31 7.13 -30.69
C LYS A 111 -0.19 7.25 -29.17
N LEU A 112 -1.31 7.05 -28.47
CA LEU A 112 -1.31 6.85 -27.02
C LEU A 112 -0.78 5.45 -26.70
N PHE A 113 0.06 5.35 -25.67
CA PHE A 113 0.59 4.09 -25.17
C PHE A 113 0.78 4.15 -23.66
N GLU A 114 0.86 2.99 -23.02
CA GLU A 114 1.14 2.88 -21.60
C GLU A 114 2.62 3.21 -21.32
N LEU A 115 2.84 4.21 -20.46
CA LEU A 115 4.16 4.58 -19.99
C LEU A 115 4.57 3.65 -18.86
N GLU A 116 5.70 2.96 -19.03
CA GLU A 116 6.36 2.32 -17.91
C GLU A 116 6.73 3.36 -16.86
N ARG A 117 6.36 3.09 -15.59
CA ARG A 117 6.71 3.93 -14.45
C ARG A 117 8.16 3.75 -14.03
N ARG A 118 9.10 4.09 -14.92
CA ARG A 118 10.52 4.21 -14.60
C ARG A 118 10.87 5.65 -14.28
N ARG A 119 12.02 5.85 -13.61
CA ARG A 119 12.60 7.16 -13.29
C ARG A 119 12.73 8.06 -14.54
N PHE A 120 12.85 7.46 -15.72
CA PHE A 120 12.86 8.12 -17.02
C PHE A 120 11.55 7.83 -17.77
N LYS A 121 10.79 8.89 -18.08
CA LYS A 121 9.55 8.78 -18.87
C LYS A 121 9.89 8.31 -20.28
N GLN A 122 9.40 7.14 -20.68
CA GLN A 122 9.46 6.71 -22.08
C GLN A 122 8.70 7.73 -22.94
N ARG A 123 9.30 8.18 -24.04
CA ARG A 123 8.68 9.15 -24.98
C ARG A 123 8.28 8.52 -26.31
N ILE A 124 8.58 7.25 -26.50
CA ILE A 124 8.43 6.52 -27.76
C ILE A 124 7.78 5.19 -27.43
N CYS A 125 6.74 4.81 -28.16
CA CYS A 125 6.08 3.51 -27.99
C CYS A 125 7.00 2.35 -28.40
N GLN A 126 6.68 1.14 -27.94
CA GLN A 126 7.48 -0.06 -28.20
C GLN A 126 7.65 -0.34 -29.70
N GLU A 127 6.59 -0.17 -30.50
CA GLU A 127 6.62 -0.32 -31.97
C GLU A 127 7.70 0.58 -32.61
N CYS A 128 7.68 1.87 -32.29
CA CYS A 128 8.64 2.84 -32.84
C CYS A 128 10.06 2.63 -32.32
N ARG A 129 10.20 2.11 -31.09
CA ARG A 129 11.50 1.76 -30.51
C ARG A 129 12.12 0.55 -31.20
N GLN A 130 11.33 -0.49 -31.48
CA GLN A 130 11.77 -1.69 -32.21
C GLN A 130 12.20 -1.35 -33.63
N LYS A 131 11.40 -0.55 -34.36
CA LYS A 131 11.75 -0.10 -35.72
C LYS A 131 13.12 0.60 -35.77
N ARG A 132 13.41 1.47 -34.79
CA ARG A 132 14.72 2.14 -34.71
C ARG A 132 15.87 1.17 -34.51
N TYR A 133 15.66 0.13 -33.70
CA TYR A 133 16.70 -0.84 -33.39
C TYR A 133 16.97 -1.77 -34.58
N THR A 134 15.93 -2.15 -35.33
CA THR A 134 16.07 -2.97 -36.54
C THR A 134 16.65 -2.19 -37.72
N SER A 135 16.42 -0.88 -37.81
CA SER A 135 17.03 -0.02 -38.84
C SER A 135 18.51 0.31 -38.60
N GLN A 136 19.09 -0.09 -37.46
CA GLN A 136 20.51 0.08 -37.13
C GLN A 136 21.32 -1.21 -37.30
N LYS A 137 20.67 -2.32 -37.67
CA LYS A 137 21.33 -3.56 -38.14
C LYS A 137 21.31 -3.58 -39.66
#